data_AF-A0A6I8Q377-F1
#
_entry.id   AF-A0A6I8Q377-F1
#
_cell.length_a   1.000
_cell.length_b   1.000
_cell.length_c   1.000
_cell.angle_alpha   90.00
_cell.angle_beta   90.00
_cell.angle_gamma   90.00
#
_symmetry.space_group_name_H-M   'P 1'
#
loop_
_entity.id
_entity.type
_entity.pdbx_description
1 polymer ?
#
loop_
_entity_poly.entity_id
_entity_poly.type
_entity_poly.pdbx_seq_one_letter_code
_entity_poly.pdbx_strand_id
1 'polypeptide(L)'
;LPPWLHSKQGSKYIPPHLRQASAAADAKRREELQRLKKSVKGLMNRLSEPNMASISGQLEELYMSNSRKDMNETLTQVLLDACITPARMPDRLMMEHVLLVCVLHHTVGIEVGAHILESTVKMFHDLYQKSTESKECDNLLTFIGHLYNFHVMECCLLFDILKKLLSTFTERDIELVLLMLKNVGFSLRKDDALALKELISEAQTKANEAGKKFQDQTRVRFMLETMLALKNNDMRKIPGYDPEPVEKLRKLQYMAASLAVTLGSVSLWKISWMQIKWGAGGLLDLHGVERR
;
A
#
# COMPACT_ATOMS: atom_id res chain seq x y z
N LEU A 1 -18.10 49.79 15.69
CA LEU A 1 -17.96 49.71 14.22
C LEU A 1 -19.33 49.91 13.59
N PRO A 2 -19.45 50.68 12.48
CA PRO A 2 -20.76 51.06 11.97
C PRO A 2 -21.46 49.94 11.14
N PRO A 3 -22.79 50.00 10.96
CA PRO A 3 -23.64 48.86 10.56
C PRO A 3 -23.55 48.41 9.08
N TRP A 4 -22.71 49.04 8.26
CA TRP A 4 -22.64 48.79 6.80
C TRP A 4 -21.53 47.81 6.38
N LEU A 5 -20.88 47.14 7.33
CA LEU A 5 -19.82 46.15 7.08
C LEU A 5 -20.32 44.69 7.05
N HIS A 6 -21.53 44.47 6.52
CA HIS A 6 -21.99 43.13 6.15
C HIS A 6 -21.78 42.92 4.64
N SER A 7 -20.65 42.30 4.27
CA SER A 7 -20.49 41.77 2.91
C SER A 7 -21.41 40.55 2.73
N LYS A 8 -22.65 40.79 2.30
CA LYS A 8 -23.48 39.73 1.73
C LYS A 8 -22.75 39.22 0.47
N GLN A 9 -22.19 38.01 0.53
CA GLN A 9 -21.79 37.26 -0.66
C GLN A 9 -23.06 36.99 -1.48
N GLY A 10 -23.42 37.92 -2.37
CA GLY A 10 -24.50 37.74 -3.31
C GLY A 10 -24.12 36.64 -4.28
N SER A 11 -24.87 35.54 -4.27
CA SER A 11 -24.78 34.49 -5.28
C SER A 11 -24.98 35.13 -6.66
N LYS A 12 -23.89 35.25 -7.43
CA LYS A 12 -23.88 35.83 -8.77
C LYS A 12 -24.92 35.09 -9.62
N TYR A 13 -25.92 35.81 -10.13
CA TYR A 13 -26.99 35.25 -10.97
C TYR A 13 -26.38 34.58 -12.21
N ILE A 14 -26.74 33.31 -12.45
CA ILE A 14 -26.33 32.54 -13.62
C ILE A 14 -27.50 32.51 -14.61
N PRO A 15 -27.37 33.11 -15.80
CA PRO A 15 -28.38 33.07 -16.85
C PRO A 15 -28.86 31.63 -17.18
N PRO A 16 -30.15 31.43 -17.50
CA PRO A 16 -30.74 30.12 -17.77
C PRO A 16 -29.99 29.26 -18.80
N HIS A 17 -29.54 29.85 -19.90
CA HIS A 17 -28.77 29.14 -20.93
C HIS A 17 -27.42 28.63 -20.42
N LEU A 18 -26.74 29.39 -19.55
CA LEU A 18 -25.49 28.95 -18.93
C LEU A 18 -25.72 27.83 -17.91
N ARG A 19 -26.87 27.82 -17.22
CA ARG A 19 -27.28 26.70 -16.35
C ARG A 19 -27.60 25.43 -17.12
N GLN A 20 -28.26 25.56 -18.28
CA GLN A 20 -28.55 24.40 -19.14
C GLN A 20 -27.28 23.84 -19.78
N ALA A 21 -26.38 24.71 -20.24
CA ALA A 21 -25.08 24.30 -20.77
C ALA A 21 -24.20 23.63 -19.70
N SER A 22 -24.16 24.17 -18.47
CA SER A 22 -23.44 23.53 -17.36
C SER A 22 -24.04 22.17 -17.00
N ALA A 23 -25.37 22.08 -16.89
CA ALA A 23 -26.05 20.82 -16.60
C ALA A 23 -25.82 19.75 -17.68
N ALA A 24 -25.80 20.14 -18.95
CA ALA A 24 -25.51 19.23 -20.06
C ALA A 24 -24.03 18.76 -20.06
N ALA A 25 -23.10 19.67 -19.78
CA ALA A 25 -21.68 19.33 -19.63
C ALA A 25 -21.43 18.39 -18.44
N ASP A 26 -22.10 18.63 -17.31
CA ASP A 26 -22.03 17.78 -16.13
C ASP A 26 -22.61 16.39 -16.40
N ALA A 27 -23.71 16.30 -17.14
CA ALA A 27 -24.30 15.03 -17.56
C ALA A 27 -23.35 14.24 -18.46
N LYS A 28 -22.72 14.89 -19.44
CA LYS A 28 -21.72 14.29 -20.33
C LYS A 28 -20.51 13.78 -19.55
N ARG A 29 -19.95 14.60 -18.66
CA ARG A 29 -18.81 14.20 -17.80
C ARG A 29 -19.16 13.00 -16.92
N ARG A 30 -20.35 12.99 -16.33
CA ARG A 30 -20.81 11.85 -15.52
C ARG A 30 -20.91 10.57 -16.34
N GLU A 31 -21.40 10.66 -17.58
CA GLU A 31 -21.46 9.52 -18.47
C GLU A 31 -20.07 9.01 -18.85
N GLU A 32 -19.12 9.90 -19.17
CA GLU A 32 -17.72 9.56 -19.44
C GLU A 32 -17.07 8.85 -18.24
N LEU A 33 -17.25 9.37 -17.03
CA LEU A 33 -16.76 8.74 -15.79
C LEU A 33 -17.39 7.36 -15.55
N GLN A 34 -18.67 7.17 -15.86
CA GLN A 34 -19.32 5.87 -15.74
C GLN A 34 -18.78 4.85 -16.76
N ARG A 35 -18.50 5.30 -17.99
CA ARG A 35 -17.85 4.47 -19.00
C ARG A 35 -16.44 4.09 -18.57
N LEU A 36 -15.67 5.06 -18.08
CA LEU A 36 -14.33 4.82 -17.56
C LEU A 36 -14.34 3.81 -16.40
N LYS A 37 -15.21 4.00 -15.40
CA LYS A 37 -15.36 3.06 -14.28
C LYS A 37 -15.70 1.65 -14.74
N LYS A 38 -16.58 1.50 -15.75
CA LYS A 38 -16.91 0.19 -16.34
C LYS A 38 -15.70 -0.45 -17.02
N SER A 39 -14.93 0.32 -17.79
CA SER A 39 -13.72 -0.18 -18.46
C SER A 39 -12.67 -0.65 -17.45
N VAL A 40 -12.36 0.17 -16.44
CA VAL A 40 -11.40 -0.17 -15.39
C VAL A 40 -11.86 -1.37 -14.57
N LYS A 41 -13.15 -1.44 -14.20
CA LYS A 41 -13.71 -2.60 -13.51
C LYS A 41 -13.64 -3.88 -14.35
N GLY A 42 -13.90 -3.78 -15.65
CA GLY A 42 -13.76 -4.90 -16.57
C GLY A 42 -12.32 -5.42 -16.66
N LEU A 43 -11.32 -4.53 -16.61
CA LEU A 43 -9.89 -4.88 -16.54
C LEU A 43 -9.56 -5.56 -15.22
N MET A 44 -10.02 -5.01 -14.09
CA MET A 44 -9.73 -5.55 -12.76
C MET A 44 -10.32 -6.94 -12.55
N ASN A 45 -11.54 -7.18 -13.02
CA ASN A 45 -12.22 -8.46 -12.87
C ASN A 45 -11.54 -9.62 -13.63
N ARG A 46 -10.74 -9.30 -14.65
CA ARG A 46 -9.97 -10.30 -15.41
C ARG A 46 -8.50 -10.31 -15.01
N LEU A 47 -8.07 -9.52 -14.02
CA LEU A 47 -6.68 -9.43 -13.61
C LEU A 47 -6.19 -10.76 -13.07
N SER A 48 -5.03 -11.19 -13.57
CA SER A 48 -4.32 -12.39 -13.13
C SER A 48 -2.84 -12.28 -13.53
N GLU A 49 -1.99 -13.13 -12.96
CA GLU A 49 -0.56 -13.19 -13.31
C GLU A 49 -0.29 -13.27 -14.83
N PRO A 50 -0.95 -14.14 -15.63
CA PRO A 50 -0.62 -14.31 -17.05
C PRO A 50 -0.98 -13.10 -17.93
N ASN A 51 -2.01 -12.33 -17.55
CA ASN A 51 -2.48 -11.19 -18.34
C ASN A 51 -2.10 -9.83 -17.77
N MET A 52 -1.27 -9.82 -16.71
CA MET A 52 -0.75 -8.63 -16.05
C MET A 52 -0.23 -7.57 -17.04
N ALA A 53 0.69 -7.96 -17.93
CA ALA A 53 1.31 -7.04 -18.88
C ALA A 53 0.30 -6.45 -19.88
N SER A 54 -0.66 -7.24 -20.34
CA SER A 54 -1.71 -6.77 -21.25
C SER A 54 -2.66 -5.80 -20.57
N ILE A 55 -3.01 -6.06 -19.30
CA ILE A 55 -3.93 -5.22 -18.53
C ILE A 55 -3.25 -3.90 -18.12
N SER A 56 -1.99 -3.94 -17.71
CA SER A 56 -1.24 -2.73 -17.38
C SER A 56 -1.08 -1.83 -18.59
N GLY A 57 -0.78 -2.37 -19.78
CA GLY A 57 -0.72 -1.60 -21.03
C GLY A 57 -2.06 -0.95 -21.39
N GLN A 58 -3.17 -1.67 -21.24
CA GLN A 58 -4.51 -1.10 -21.45
C GLN A 58 -4.83 0.02 -20.44
N LEU A 59 -4.36 -0.09 -19.20
CA LEU A 59 -4.53 0.97 -18.21
C LEU A 59 -3.64 2.18 -18.52
N GLU A 60 -2.43 1.98 -19.01
CA GLU A 60 -1.55 3.05 -19.50
C GLU A 60 -2.22 3.85 -20.65
N GLU A 61 -2.85 3.17 -21.61
CA GLU A 61 -3.62 3.82 -22.68
C GLU A 61 -4.81 4.64 -22.13
N LEU A 62 -5.50 4.14 -21.10
CA LEU A 62 -6.55 4.88 -20.42
C LEU A 62 -5.99 6.12 -19.71
N TYR A 63 -4.79 6.04 -19.13
CA TYR A 63 -4.08 7.18 -18.55
C TYR A 63 -3.66 8.24 -19.58
N MET A 64 -3.43 7.86 -20.83
CA MET A 64 -3.13 8.80 -21.92
C MET A 64 -4.37 9.51 -22.48
N SER A 65 -5.55 8.89 -22.35
CA SER A 65 -6.80 9.38 -22.94
C SER A 65 -7.75 10.06 -21.94
N ASN A 66 -7.43 10.05 -20.64
CA ASN A 66 -8.25 10.63 -19.58
C ASN A 66 -7.42 11.53 -18.65
N SER A 67 -8.07 12.39 -17.87
CA SER A 67 -7.35 13.20 -16.89
C SER A 67 -6.73 12.33 -15.79
N ARG A 68 -5.51 12.68 -15.33
CA ARG A 68 -4.83 11.98 -14.23
C ARG A 68 -5.69 11.90 -12.98
N LYS A 69 -6.45 12.96 -12.69
CA LYS A 69 -7.38 13.02 -11.56
C LYS A 69 -8.47 11.96 -11.69
N ASP A 70 -9.23 11.99 -12.79
CA ASP A 70 -10.36 11.08 -12.98
C ASP A 70 -9.89 9.61 -13.03
N MET A 71 -8.71 9.36 -13.60
CA MET A 71 -8.08 8.04 -13.61
C MET A 71 -7.67 7.57 -12.22
N ASN A 72 -6.94 8.38 -11.45
CA ASN A 72 -6.47 8.01 -10.12
C ASN A 72 -7.65 7.76 -9.18
N GLU A 73 -8.66 8.62 -9.20
CA GLU A 73 -9.90 8.45 -8.41
C GLU A 73 -10.63 7.16 -8.81
N THR A 74 -10.82 6.93 -10.11
CA THR A 74 -11.55 5.75 -10.62
C THR A 74 -10.81 4.45 -10.32
N LEU A 75 -9.51 4.40 -10.62
CA LEU A 75 -8.67 3.22 -10.39
C LEU A 75 -8.61 2.88 -8.89
N THR A 76 -8.37 3.88 -8.05
CA THR A 76 -8.33 3.69 -6.59
C THR A 76 -9.65 3.16 -6.07
N GLN A 77 -10.77 3.75 -6.50
CA GLN A 77 -12.09 3.28 -6.07
C GLN A 77 -12.34 1.82 -6.50
N VAL A 78 -12.06 1.49 -7.77
CA VAL A 78 -12.28 0.12 -8.28
C VAL A 78 -11.38 -0.90 -7.60
N LEU A 79 -10.11 -0.56 -7.34
CA LEU A 79 -9.18 -1.41 -6.61
C LEU A 79 -9.64 -1.65 -5.17
N LEU A 80 -9.99 -0.59 -4.44
CA LEU A 80 -10.42 -0.72 -3.05
C LEU A 80 -11.77 -1.47 -2.96
N ASP A 81 -12.72 -1.21 -3.87
CA ASP A 81 -13.98 -1.95 -3.95
C ASP A 81 -13.76 -3.46 -4.18
N ALA A 82 -12.71 -3.83 -4.92
CA ALA A 82 -12.38 -5.23 -5.22
C ALA A 82 -11.63 -5.91 -4.06
N CYS A 83 -10.70 -5.20 -3.41
CA CYS A 83 -9.82 -5.78 -2.40
C CYS A 83 -10.36 -5.70 -0.97
N ILE A 84 -11.09 -4.63 -0.65
CA ILE A 84 -11.48 -4.30 0.72
C ILE A 84 -12.95 -4.68 0.91
N THR A 85 -13.18 -5.96 1.13
CA THR A 85 -14.51 -6.52 1.34
C THR A 85 -14.70 -6.99 2.80
N PRO A 86 -15.95 -7.19 3.26
CA PRO A 86 -16.22 -7.73 4.60
C PRO A 86 -15.66 -9.13 4.84
N ALA A 87 -15.42 -9.90 3.76
CA ALA A 87 -14.80 -11.21 3.80
C ALA A 87 -13.29 -11.12 3.57
N ARG A 88 -12.55 -12.11 4.06
CA ARG A 88 -11.09 -12.15 3.84
C ARG A 88 -10.79 -12.35 2.36
N MET A 89 -10.05 -11.42 1.78
CA MET A 89 -9.59 -11.56 0.39
C MET A 89 -8.54 -12.68 0.31
N PRO A 90 -8.61 -13.57 -0.70
CA PRO A 90 -7.54 -14.51 -0.97
C PRO A 90 -6.21 -13.80 -1.25
N ASP A 91 -5.16 -14.21 -0.54
CA ASP A 91 -3.86 -13.56 -0.56
C ASP A 91 -3.24 -13.46 -1.95
N ARG A 92 -3.37 -14.51 -2.77
CA ARG A 92 -2.89 -14.52 -4.17
C ARG A 92 -3.57 -13.44 -5.02
N LEU A 93 -4.88 -13.28 -4.89
CA LEU A 93 -5.62 -12.26 -5.63
C LEU A 93 -5.23 -10.87 -5.15
N MET A 94 -5.06 -10.68 -3.83
CA MET A 94 -4.56 -9.43 -3.27
C MET A 94 -3.21 -9.05 -3.89
N MET A 95 -2.26 -9.99 -3.94
CA MET A 95 -0.95 -9.73 -4.51
C MET A 95 -0.99 -9.35 -5.99
N GLU A 96 -1.86 -9.95 -6.80
CA GLU A 96 -2.01 -9.57 -8.21
C GLU A 96 -2.50 -8.13 -8.36
N HIS A 97 -3.48 -7.70 -7.57
CA HIS A 97 -3.97 -6.32 -7.58
C HIS A 97 -2.89 -5.33 -7.16
N VAL A 98 -2.13 -5.65 -6.11
CA VAL A 98 -1.06 -4.76 -5.63
C VAL A 98 0.16 -4.77 -6.57
N LEU A 99 0.45 -5.88 -7.24
CA LEU A 99 1.47 -5.94 -8.29
C LEU A 99 1.09 -5.02 -9.45
N LEU A 100 -0.18 -4.98 -9.86
CA LEU A 100 -0.65 -4.04 -10.87
C LEU A 100 -0.42 -2.58 -10.43
N VAL A 101 -0.72 -2.25 -9.17
CA VAL A 101 -0.42 -0.92 -8.61
C VAL A 101 1.06 -0.60 -8.69
N CYS A 102 1.92 -1.56 -8.36
CA CYS A 102 3.36 -1.42 -8.50
C CYS A 102 3.77 -1.16 -9.96
N VAL A 103 3.24 -1.90 -10.92
CA VAL A 103 3.56 -1.69 -12.34
C VAL A 103 3.19 -0.26 -12.74
N LEU A 104 1.97 0.18 -12.47
CA LEU A 104 1.49 1.52 -12.84
C LEU A 104 2.24 2.64 -12.09
N HIS A 105 2.60 2.44 -10.82
CA HIS A 105 3.45 3.38 -10.09
C HIS A 105 4.77 3.67 -10.83
N HIS A 106 5.32 2.68 -11.52
CA HIS A 106 6.58 2.82 -12.25
C HIS A 106 6.40 3.22 -13.72
N THR A 107 5.39 2.70 -14.42
CA THR A 107 5.19 2.97 -15.85
C THR A 107 4.40 4.25 -16.11
N VAL A 108 3.41 4.55 -15.27
CA VAL A 108 2.54 5.73 -15.41
C VAL A 108 3.07 6.90 -14.59
N GLY A 109 3.46 6.66 -13.34
CA GLY A 109 4.02 7.68 -12.45
C GLY A 109 3.81 7.41 -10.96
N ILE A 110 4.74 7.94 -10.15
CA ILE A 110 4.81 7.73 -8.68
C ILE A 110 3.50 8.16 -8.00
N GLU A 111 2.83 9.18 -8.55
CA GLU A 111 1.57 9.72 -8.05
C GLU A 111 0.43 8.69 -8.04
N VAL A 112 0.47 7.68 -8.90
CA VAL A 112 -0.55 6.60 -8.92
C VAL A 112 -0.45 5.80 -7.62
N GLY A 113 0.74 5.31 -7.29
CA GLY A 113 0.96 4.56 -6.06
C GLY A 113 0.75 5.44 -4.81
N ALA A 114 1.16 6.72 -4.85
CA ALA A 114 0.95 7.64 -3.75
C ALA A 114 -0.55 7.87 -3.46
N HIS A 115 -1.37 8.10 -4.50
CA HIS A 115 -2.81 8.32 -4.34
C HIS A 115 -3.53 7.09 -3.76
N ILE A 116 -3.14 5.89 -4.22
CA ILE A 116 -3.70 4.62 -3.73
C ILE A 116 -3.27 4.39 -2.27
N LEU A 117 -1.98 4.58 -1.95
CA LEU A 117 -1.46 4.43 -0.60
C LEU A 117 -2.16 5.39 0.38
N GLU A 118 -2.28 6.67 0.01
CA GLU A 118 -2.96 7.69 0.81
C GLU A 118 -4.42 7.28 1.09
N SER A 119 -5.15 6.88 0.05
CA SER A 119 -6.55 6.47 0.17
C SER A 119 -6.71 5.22 1.04
N THR A 120 -5.79 4.26 0.90
CA THR A 120 -5.78 3.01 1.68
C THR A 120 -5.51 3.29 3.17
N VAL A 121 -4.53 4.13 3.48
CA VAL A 121 -4.18 4.48 4.87
C VAL A 121 -5.28 5.29 5.54
N LYS A 122 -5.92 6.23 4.82
CA LYS A 122 -7.08 6.97 5.32
C LYS A 122 -8.24 6.03 5.65
N MET A 123 -8.57 5.12 4.74
CA MET A 123 -9.63 4.13 4.96
C MET A 123 -9.30 3.20 6.13
N PHE A 124 -8.04 2.79 6.29
CA PHE A 124 -7.59 2.01 7.44
C PHE A 124 -7.80 2.77 8.74
N HIS A 125 -7.40 4.05 8.80
CA HIS A 125 -7.61 4.89 9.98
C HIS A 125 -9.08 4.99 10.37
N ASP A 126 -9.96 5.21 9.40
CA ASP A 126 -11.40 5.36 9.63
C ASP A 126 -12.08 4.06 10.07
N LEU A 127 -11.72 2.92 9.47
CA LEU A 127 -12.30 1.62 9.82
C LEU A 127 -11.75 1.05 11.12
N TYR A 128 -10.46 1.28 11.40
CA TYR A 128 -9.85 0.87 12.67
C TYR A 128 -10.58 1.47 13.88
N GLN A 129 -11.07 2.71 13.77
CA GLN A 129 -11.83 3.36 14.84
C GLN A 129 -13.25 2.81 15.04
N LYS A 130 -13.83 2.14 14.03
CA LYS A 130 -15.25 1.76 14.03
C LYS A 130 -15.53 0.39 14.66
N SER A 131 -14.50 -0.31 15.17
CA SER A 131 -14.60 -1.62 15.84
C SER A 131 -15.62 -2.57 15.18
N THR A 132 -15.48 -2.80 13.87
CA THR A 132 -16.35 -3.70 13.11
C THR A 132 -15.84 -5.14 13.17
N GLU A 133 -16.75 -6.12 13.10
CA GLU A 133 -16.40 -7.55 12.98
C GLU A 133 -15.96 -7.93 11.55
N SER A 134 -15.94 -6.97 10.61
CA SER A 134 -15.59 -7.18 9.21
C SER A 134 -14.09 -7.42 9.02
N LYS A 135 -13.73 -8.12 7.93
CA LYS A 135 -12.33 -8.33 7.52
C LYS A 135 -11.75 -7.20 6.68
N GLU A 136 -12.44 -6.07 6.57
CA GLU A 136 -11.97 -4.93 5.76
C GLU A 136 -10.67 -4.34 6.31
N CYS A 137 -10.55 -4.23 7.64
CA CYS A 137 -9.33 -3.76 8.29
C CYS A 137 -8.15 -4.74 8.08
N ASP A 138 -8.40 -6.05 8.17
CA ASP A 138 -7.40 -7.09 7.87
C ASP A 138 -6.94 -6.98 6.41
N ASN A 139 -7.88 -6.86 5.47
CA ASN A 139 -7.61 -6.74 4.04
C ASN A 139 -6.82 -5.48 3.71
N LEU A 140 -7.15 -4.34 4.32
CA LEU A 140 -6.39 -3.10 4.17
C LEU A 140 -4.95 -3.25 4.66
N LEU A 141 -4.76 -3.89 5.81
CA LEU A 141 -3.44 -4.12 6.36
C LEU A 141 -2.61 -5.05 5.47
N THR A 142 -3.22 -6.11 4.94
CA THR A 142 -2.58 -6.98 3.96
C THR A 142 -2.27 -6.24 2.65
N PHE A 143 -3.16 -5.39 2.15
CA PHE A 143 -2.92 -4.54 0.97
C PHE A 143 -1.69 -3.63 1.18
N ILE A 144 -1.64 -2.92 2.32
CA ILE A 144 -0.48 -2.08 2.70
C ILE A 144 0.80 -2.92 2.79
N GLY A 145 0.73 -4.12 3.40
CA GLY A 145 1.86 -5.02 3.48
C GLY A 145 2.41 -5.42 2.11
N HIS A 146 1.54 -5.69 1.13
CA HIS A 146 1.98 -5.99 -0.23
C HIS A 146 2.48 -4.76 -1.00
N LEU A 147 1.97 -3.55 -0.72
CA LEU A 147 2.52 -2.31 -1.30
C LEU A 147 4.00 -2.15 -0.91
N TYR A 148 4.33 -2.48 0.33
CA TYR A 148 5.72 -2.54 0.78
C TYR A 148 6.51 -3.69 0.15
N ASN A 149 5.96 -4.92 0.11
CA ASN A 149 6.65 -6.07 -0.50
C ASN A 149 6.99 -5.87 -1.99
N PHE A 150 6.20 -5.06 -2.69
CA PHE A 150 6.43 -4.66 -4.07
C PHE A 150 7.03 -3.24 -4.21
N HIS A 151 7.62 -2.69 -3.14
CA HIS A 151 8.41 -1.46 -3.18
C HIS A 151 7.66 -0.21 -3.70
N VAL A 152 6.34 -0.12 -3.45
CA VAL A 152 5.56 1.12 -3.69
C VAL A 152 5.72 2.11 -2.54
N MET A 153 6.16 1.63 -1.37
CA MET A 153 6.40 2.42 -0.16
C MET A 153 7.60 1.89 0.62
N GLU A 154 8.15 2.73 1.50
CA GLU A 154 9.26 2.37 2.40
C GLU A 154 8.77 1.80 3.74
N CYS A 155 9.69 1.14 4.47
CA CYS A 155 9.39 0.47 5.74
C CYS A 155 8.97 1.42 6.88
N CYS A 156 9.35 2.71 6.82
CA CYS A 156 9.05 3.71 7.85
C CYS A 156 7.55 3.76 8.20
N LEU A 157 6.69 3.88 7.19
CA LEU A 157 5.24 3.94 7.39
C LEU A 157 4.67 2.64 7.97
N LEU A 158 5.23 1.48 7.62
CA LEU A 158 4.83 0.22 8.24
C LEU A 158 5.16 0.20 9.74
N PHE A 159 6.35 0.66 10.12
CA PHE A 159 6.73 0.76 11.53
C PHE A 159 5.82 1.73 12.28
N ASP A 160 5.43 2.85 11.68
CA ASP A 160 4.49 3.80 12.30
C ASP A 160 3.11 3.19 12.53
N ILE A 161 2.58 2.44 11.57
CA ILE A 161 1.31 1.70 11.71
C ILE A 161 1.43 0.66 12.83
N LEU A 162 2.52 -0.12 12.86
CA LEU A 162 2.76 -1.14 13.88
C LEU A 162 2.90 -0.53 15.28
N LYS A 163 3.65 0.57 15.43
CA LYS A 163 3.77 1.31 16.69
C LYS A 163 2.42 1.87 17.13
N LYS A 164 1.59 2.35 16.21
CA LYS A 164 0.23 2.82 16.52
C LYS A 164 -0.64 1.70 17.08
N LEU A 165 -0.62 0.51 16.49
CA LEU A 165 -1.35 -0.67 17.01
C LEU A 165 -0.81 -1.11 18.38
N LEU A 166 0.51 -1.11 18.56
CA LEU A 166 1.10 -1.43 19.86
C LEU A 166 0.80 -0.37 20.92
N SER A 167 0.49 0.88 20.56
CA SER A 167 0.15 1.92 21.54
C SER A 167 -1.13 1.62 22.32
N THR A 168 -2.14 1.01 21.70
CA THR A 168 -3.41 0.63 22.31
C THR A 168 -3.39 -0.79 22.88
N PHE A 169 -2.65 -1.70 22.23
CA PHE A 169 -2.33 -3.05 22.72
C PHE A 169 -3.56 -3.87 23.16
N THR A 170 -4.62 -3.86 22.34
CA THR A 170 -5.79 -4.74 22.50
C THR A 170 -5.55 -6.11 21.85
N GLU A 171 -6.40 -7.11 22.15
CA GLU A 171 -6.32 -8.43 21.49
C GLU A 171 -6.39 -8.29 19.96
N ARG A 172 -7.28 -7.41 19.48
CA ARG A 172 -7.42 -7.08 18.06
C ARG A 172 -6.15 -6.46 17.47
N ASP A 173 -5.47 -5.60 18.21
CA ASP A 173 -4.23 -4.96 17.76
C ASP A 173 -3.11 -5.98 17.62
N ILE A 174 -3.01 -6.92 18.57
CA ILE A 174 -2.02 -8.01 18.52
C ILE A 174 -2.27 -8.90 17.31
N GLU A 175 -3.54 -9.20 16.98
CA GLU A 175 -3.89 -9.93 15.76
C GLU A 175 -3.48 -9.19 14.49
N LEU A 176 -3.73 -7.88 14.41
CA LEU A 176 -3.34 -7.04 13.26
C LEU A 176 -1.82 -6.95 13.11
N VAL A 177 -1.10 -6.73 14.22
CA VAL A 177 0.37 -6.72 14.24
C VAL A 177 0.91 -8.05 13.76
N LEU A 178 0.38 -9.17 14.27
CA LEU A 178 0.82 -10.49 13.83
C LEU A 178 0.50 -10.74 12.34
N LEU A 179 -0.69 -10.36 11.88
CA LEU A 179 -1.07 -10.45 10.47
C LEU A 179 -0.07 -9.70 9.59
N MET A 180 0.26 -8.46 9.94
CA MET A 180 1.24 -7.67 9.19
C MET A 180 2.61 -8.34 9.21
N LEU A 181 3.13 -8.67 10.40
CA LEU A 181 4.45 -9.26 10.54
C LEU A 181 4.59 -10.62 9.85
N LYS A 182 3.52 -11.40 9.71
CA LYS A 182 3.52 -12.62 8.89
C LYS A 182 3.76 -12.34 7.41
N ASN A 183 3.23 -11.22 6.89
CA ASN A 183 3.34 -10.84 5.49
C ASN A 183 4.64 -10.09 5.16
N VAL A 184 5.16 -9.28 6.09
CA VAL A 184 6.28 -8.37 5.81
C VAL A 184 7.45 -8.46 6.78
N GLY A 185 7.35 -9.23 7.87
CA GLY A 185 8.33 -9.23 8.96
C GLY A 185 9.74 -9.62 8.53
N PHE A 186 9.89 -10.52 7.57
CA PHE A 186 11.20 -10.87 7.02
C PHE A 186 11.80 -9.74 6.19
N SER A 187 11.00 -9.14 5.30
CA SER A 187 11.39 -7.96 4.51
C SER A 187 11.81 -6.81 5.44
N LEU A 188 11.00 -6.53 6.49
CA LEU A 188 11.32 -5.51 7.50
C LEU A 188 12.63 -5.80 8.23
N ARG A 189 12.93 -7.07 8.54
CA ARG A 189 14.20 -7.44 9.18
C ARG A 189 15.39 -7.17 8.27
N LYS A 190 15.24 -7.42 6.96
CA LYS A 190 16.30 -7.19 5.98
C LYS A 190 16.57 -5.69 5.82
N ASP A 191 15.52 -4.88 5.84
CA ASP A 191 15.62 -3.44 5.65
C ASP A 191 16.05 -2.71 6.93
N ASP A 192 15.49 -3.08 8.09
CA ASP A 192 15.84 -2.53 9.40
C ASP A 192 15.64 -3.54 10.55
N ALA A 193 16.69 -4.33 10.81
CA ALA A 193 16.69 -5.30 11.90
C ALA A 193 16.60 -4.67 13.30
N LEU A 194 17.09 -3.44 13.48
CA LEU A 194 17.10 -2.76 14.78
C LEU A 194 15.69 -2.27 15.13
N ALA A 195 15.02 -1.57 14.21
CA ALA A 195 13.65 -1.12 14.42
C ALA A 195 12.68 -2.29 14.65
N LEU A 196 12.84 -3.41 13.93
CA LEU A 196 12.04 -4.61 14.19
C LEU A 196 12.31 -5.20 15.58
N LYS A 197 13.57 -5.24 16.02
CA LYS A 197 13.94 -5.71 17.36
C LYS A 197 13.34 -4.82 18.45
N GLU A 198 13.38 -3.50 18.27
CA GLU A 198 12.79 -2.52 19.18
C GLU A 198 11.27 -2.69 19.27
N LEU A 199 10.59 -2.75 18.12
CA LEU A 199 9.14 -2.97 18.02
C LEU A 199 8.70 -4.25 18.76
N ILE A 200 9.40 -5.37 18.54
CA ILE A 200 9.07 -6.63 19.21
C ILE A 200 9.36 -6.54 20.71
N SER A 201 10.43 -5.85 21.12
CA SER A 201 10.74 -5.69 22.54
C SER A 201 9.72 -4.79 23.25
N GLU A 202 9.20 -3.74 22.58
CA GLU A 202 8.09 -2.92 23.08
C GLU A 202 6.82 -3.76 23.30
N ALA A 203 6.48 -4.61 22.32
CA ALA A 203 5.33 -5.52 22.43
C ALA A 203 5.47 -6.48 23.63
N GLN A 204 6.68 -6.98 23.91
CA GLN A 204 6.95 -7.84 25.06
C GLN A 204 6.81 -7.10 26.39
N THR A 205 7.34 -5.88 26.49
CA THR A 205 7.20 -5.04 27.69
C THR A 205 5.74 -4.80 28.01
N LYS A 206 4.93 -4.41 27.01
CA LYS A 206 3.49 -4.20 27.16
C LYS A 206 2.73 -5.46 27.54
N ALA A 207 3.12 -6.61 26.99
CA ALA A 207 2.53 -7.90 27.36
C ALA A 207 2.79 -8.24 28.83
N ASN A 208 4.02 -8.00 29.32
CA ASN A 208 4.40 -8.27 30.71
C ASN A 208 3.68 -7.32 31.68
N GLU A 209 3.57 -6.03 31.34
CA GLU A 209 2.83 -5.04 32.13
C GLU A 209 1.34 -5.36 32.20
N ALA A 210 0.77 -5.80 31.09
CA ALA A 210 -0.61 -6.27 31.01
C ALA A 210 -0.81 -7.65 31.64
N GLY A 211 0.18 -8.23 32.33
CA GLY A 211 0.31 -9.64 32.69
C GLY A 211 -0.93 -10.32 33.28
N LYS A 212 -1.81 -9.62 34.01
CA LYS A 212 -3.07 -10.20 34.51
C LYS A 212 -4.19 -10.26 33.47
N LYS A 213 -4.18 -9.39 32.46
CA LYS A 213 -5.22 -9.28 31.42
C LYS A 213 -5.13 -10.38 30.37
N PHE A 214 -3.92 -10.86 30.09
CA PHE A 214 -3.65 -11.87 29.06
C PHE A 214 -3.22 -13.24 29.60
N GLN A 215 -3.13 -13.41 30.92
CA GLN A 215 -2.73 -14.65 31.57
C GLN A 215 -3.63 -15.84 31.19
N ASP A 216 -4.93 -15.61 31.05
CA ASP A 216 -5.90 -16.64 30.68
C ASP A 216 -6.11 -16.76 29.16
N GLN A 217 -5.52 -15.87 28.36
CA GLN A 217 -5.68 -15.84 26.91
C GLN A 217 -4.54 -16.57 26.20
N THR A 218 -4.64 -17.90 26.16
CA THR A 218 -3.68 -18.79 25.48
C THR A 218 -3.39 -18.37 24.04
N ARG A 219 -4.40 -17.85 23.34
CA ARG A 219 -4.28 -17.30 21.97
C ARG A 219 -3.33 -16.11 21.90
N VAL A 220 -3.46 -15.12 22.77
CA VAL A 220 -2.59 -13.93 22.77
C VAL A 220 -1.14 -14.30 23.09
N ARG A 221 -0.94 -15.23 24.04
CA ARG A 221 0.40 -15.72 24.36
C ARG A 221 1.07 -16.37 23.15
N PHE A 222 0.33 -17.22 22.42
CA PHE A 222 0.83 -17.82 21.20
C PHE A 222 1.17 -16.78 20.10
N MET A 223 0.37 -15.73 19.97
CA MET A 223 0.65 -14.64 19.02
C MET A 223 1.96 -13.91 19.37
N LEU A 224 2.19 -13.62 20.65
CA LEU A 224 3.44 -12.99 21.12
C LEU A 224 4.66 -13.90 20.96
N GLU A 225 4.52 -15.20 21.23
CA GLU A 225 5.55 -16.21 20.94
C GLU A 225 5.89 -16.25 19.45
N THR A 226 4.89 -16.11 18.57
CA THR A 226 5.11 -16.04 17.11
C THR A 226 5.84 -14.76 16.71
N MET A 227 5.52 -13.62 17.33
CA MET A 227 6.27 -12.36 17.12
C MET A 227 7.73 -12.49 17.59
N LEU A 228 8.00 -13.19 18.70
CA LEU A 228 9.37 -13.48 19.14
C LEU A 228 10.13 -14.37 18.14
N ALA A 229 9.46 -15.36 17.53
CA ALA A 229 10.09 -16.20 16.52
C ALA A 229 10.61 -15.37 15.33
N LEU A 230 9.88 -14.32 14.91
CA LEU A 230 10.31 -13.38 13.88
C LEU A 230 11.59 -12.61 14.28
N LYS A 231 11.67 -12.13 15.53
CA LYS A 231 12.90 -11.49 16.08
C LYS A 231 14.11 -12.41 15.97
N ASN A 232 13.91 -13.70 16.24
CA ASN A 232 14.96 -14.72 16.27
C ASN A 232 15.23 -15.37 14.90
N ASN A 233 14.59 -14.90 13.82
CA ASN A 233 14.70 -15.47 12.48
C ASN A 233 14.30 -16.97 12.39
N ASP A 234 13.36 -17.41 13.24
CA ASP A 234 12.90 -18.80 13.30
C ASP A 234 11.61 -19.00 12.50
N MET A 235 11.74 -18.93 11.18
CA MET A 235 10.61 -18.91 10.23
C MET A 235 9.77 -20.19 10.27
N ARG A 236 10.36 -21.32 10.70
CA ARG A 236 9.67 -22.61 10.83
C ARG A 236 8.56 -22.58 11.88
N LYS A 237 8.63 -21.63 12.82
CA LYS A 237 7.65 -21.48 13.89
C LYS A 237 6.46 -20.60 13.51
N ILE A 238 6.48 -19.98 12.32
CA ILE A 238 5.40 -19.09 11.89
C ILE A 238 4.34 -19.93 11.17
N PRO A 239 3.13 -20.09 11.73
CA PRO A 239 2.10 -20.93 11.12
C PRO A 239 1.62 -20.35 9.79
N GLY A 240 1.68 -21.17 8.74
CA GLY A 240 1.20 -20.84 7.40
C GLY A 240 2.07 -19.82 6.66
N TYR A 241 3.32 -19.64 7.07
CA TYR A 241 4.26 -18.78 6.34
C TYR A 241 4.77 -19.49 5.08
N ASP A 242 4.52 -18.88 3.93
CA ASP A 242 5.03 -19.30 2.62
C ASP A 242 5.54 -18.07 1.85
N PRO A 243 6.87 -17.92 1.65
CA PRO A 243 7.43 -16.78 0.92
C PRO A 243 7.33 -16.93 -0.60
N GLU A 244 7.08 -18.15 -1.11
CA GLU A 244 7.19 -18.47 -2.53
C GLU A 244 6.29 -17.59 -3.43
N PRO A 245 5.00 -17.36 -3.11
CA PRO A 245 4.12 -16.55 -3.96
C PRO A 245 4.59 -15.10 -4.10
N VAL A 246 5.00 -14.47 -2.98
CA VAL A 246 5.50 -13.09 -2.97
C VAL A 246 6.80 -13.00 -3.76
N GLU A 247 7.72 -13.94 -3.56
CA GLU A 247 9.00 -13.95 -4.27
C GLU A 247 8.84 -14.18 -5.77
N LYS A 248 7.91 -15.05 -6.18
CA LYS A 248 7.57 -15.28 -7.59
C LYS A 248 7.09 -13.99 -8.25
N LEU A 249 6.14 -13.30 -7.63
CA LEU A 249 5.59 -12.04 -8.15
C LEU A 249 6.62 -10.90 -8.10
N ARG A 250 7.51 -10.87 -7.11
CA ARG A 250 8.63 -9.93 -7.05
C ARG A 250 9.61 -10.11 -8.22
N LYS A 251 9.82 -11.35 -8.70
CA LYS A 251 10.60 -11.58 -9.94
C LYS A 251 9.91 -10.96 -11.16
N LEU A 252 8.57 -11.08 -11.26
CA LEU A 252 7.81 -10.43 -12.34
C LEU A 252 7.91 -8.91 -12.27
N GLN A 253 7.80 -8.34 -11.07
CA GLN A 253 8.03 -6.91 -10.84
C GLN A 253 9.40 -6.47 -11.39
N TYR A 254 10.47 -7.18 -11.05
CA TYR A 254 11.81 -6.83 -11.53
C TYR A 254 11.96 -6.96 -13.05
N MET A 255 11.31 -7.94 -13.67
CA MET A 255 11.31 -8.08 -15.13
C MET A 255 10.55 -6.94 -15.82
N ALA A 256 9.38 -6.56 -15.30
CA ALA A 256 8.60 -5.43 -15.81
C ALA A 256 9.37 -4.11 -15.68
N ALA A 257 10.01 -3.88 -14.52
CA ALA A 257 10.91 -2.76 -14.29
C ALA A 257 12.08 -2.73 -15.28
N SER A 258 12.75 -3.86 -15.50
CA SER A 258 13.88 -3.95 -16.42
C SER A 258 13.49 -3.68 -17.88
N LEU A 259 12.29 -4.07 -18.30
CA LEU A 259 11.78 -3.81 -19.66
C LEU A 259 11.43 -2.33 -19.87
N ALA A 260 10.87 -1.67 -18.85
CA ALA A 260 10.61 -0.23 -18.90
C ALA A 260 11.91 0.59 -19.06
N VAL A 261 13.00 0.15 -18.40
CA VAL A 261 14.34 0.73 -18.54
C VAL A 261 14.88 0.58 -19.95
N THR A 262 14.77 -0.61 -20.57
CA THR A 262 15.31 -0.86 -21.91
C THR A 262 14.52 -0.16 -23.01
N LEU A 263 13.23 0.12 -22.79
CA LEU A 263 12.37 0.88 -23.72
C LEU A 263 12.50 2.41 -23.57
N GLY A 264 13.45 2.90 -22.77
CA GLY A 264 13.76 4.34 -22.66
C GLY A 264 12.72 5.16 -21.88
N SER A 265 11.79 4.51 -21.18
CA SER A 265 10.87 5.20 -20.27
C SER A 265 11.51 5.43 -18.90
N VAL A 266 12.05 6.64 -18.78
CA VAL A 266 12.39 7.39 -17.56
C VAL A 266 13.72 7.07 -16.85
N SER A 267 14.55 8.11 -16.82
CA SER A 267 15.91 8.25 -16.35
C SER A 267 16.13 8.18 -14.82
N LEU A 268 15.30 7.45 -14.05
CA LEU A 268 15.40 7.40 -12.57
C LEU A 268 15.80 6.03 -12.00
N TRP A 269 15.78 4.98 -12.82
CA TRP A 269 16.06 3.61 -12.37
C TRP A 269 17.49 3.37 -11.85
N LYS A 270 18.48 4.19 -12.26
CA LYS A 270 19.88 4.01 -11.83
C LYS A 270 20.19 4.55 -10.44
N ILE A 271 19.47 5.56 -9.95
CA ILE A 271 19.88 6.28 -8.73
C ILE A 271 19.47 5.49 -7.46
N SER A 272 18.31 4.82 -7.45
CA SER A 272 17.87 4.05 -6.29
C SER A 272 18.55 2.66 -6.20
N TRP A 273 18.81 1.99 -7.33
CA TRP A 273 19.41 0.66 -7.34
C TRP A 273 20.92 0.61 -7.07
N MET A 274 21.68 1.63 -7.50
CA MET A 274 23.13 1.65 -7.27
C MET A 274 23.52 1.92 -5.81
N GLN A 275 22.65 2.55 -5.01
CA GLN A 275 22.94 2.76 -3.57
C GLN A 275 22.67 1.52 -2.70
N ILE A 276 21.93 0.52 -3.18
CA ILE A 276 21.51 -0.64 -2.37
C ILE A 276 22.45 -1.86 -2.52
N LYS A 277 23.39 -1.86 -3.49
CA LYS A 277 24.26 -3.03 -3.76
C LYS A 277 25.75 -2.89 -3.43
N TRP A 278 26.20 -1.82 -2.79
CA TRP A 278 27.58 -1.77 -2.24
C TRP A 278 27.55 -1.61 -0.73
N GLY A 279 27.38 -2.75 -0.05
CA GLY A 279 27.34 -2.80 1.41
C GLY A 279 27.40 -4.22 1.96
N ALA A 280 28.24 -5.11 1.40
CA ALA A 280 28.56 -6.38 2.04
C ALA A 280 29.96 -6.89 1.61
N GLY A 281 30.98 -6.55 2.40
CA GLY A 281 32.16 -7.38 2.61
C GLY A 281 33.46 -7.00 1.89
N GLY A 282 34.41 -6.44 2.66
CA GLY A 282 35.84 -6.69 2.46
C GLY A 282 36.68 -5.54 1.93
N LEU A 283 37.25 -4.78 2.87
CA LEU A 283 38.56 -4.11 2.88
C LEU A 283 39.41 -4.21 1.59
N LEU A 284 39.78 -3.06 0.99
CA LEU A 284 41.16 -2.73 0.56
C LEU A 284 41.25 -1.29 0.00
N ASP A 285 42.22 -0.57 0.55
CA ASP A 285 42.92 0.62 0.05
C ASP A 285 42.17 1.93 -0.25
N LEU A 286 42.06 2.73 0.82
CA LEU A 286 42.25 4.18 0.74
C LEU A 286 43.74 4.50 0.54
N HIS A 287 44.23 4.38 -0.70
CA HIS A 287 45.45 5.08 -1.10
C HIS A 287 45.38 5.57 -2.54
N GLY A 288 45.35 6.90 -2.67
CA GLY A 288 45.81 7.63 -3.85
C GLY A 288 44.88 7.61 -5.06
N VAL A 289 44.34 8.77 -5.42
CA VAL A 289 45.06 9.69 -6.33
C VAL A 289 44.10 10.84 -6.62
N GLU A 290 44.39 11.93 -5.93
CA GLU A 290 44.20 13.28 -6.40
C GLU A 290 44.89 13.46 -7.76
N ARG A 291 44.14 13.84 -8.80
CA ARG A 291 44.49 14.93 -9.73
C ARG A 291 43.58 15.04 -10.96
N ARG A 292 43.15 16.29 -11.17
CA ARG A 292 42.58 16.96 -12.35
C ARG A 292 41.09 16.82 -12.61
#